data_AF-A0A382NT14-F1
#
_entry.id   AF-A0A382NT14-F1
#
_cell.length_a   1.000
_cell.length_b   1.000
_cell.length_c   1.000
_cell.angle_alpha   90.00
_cell.angle_beta   90.00
_cell.angle_gamma   90.00
#
_symmetry.space_group_name_H-M   'P 1'
#
loop_
_entity.id
_entity.type
_entity.pdbx_description
1 polymer ?
#
loop_
_entity_poly.entity_id
_entity_poly.type
_entity_poly.pdbx_seq_one_letter_code
_entity_poly.pdbx_strand_id
1 'polypeptide(L)'
;MPNSGKESFIPPFTNPLETYPGLTINDLNRYLPAIQTVDDISITSDQMKEGLFLSTCLDGMQQLPDRSIDLIITKPPKDPWSEINDQGSRMTLQEYYQWNEKWLDQS
;
A
#
# COMPACT_ATOMS: atom_id res chain seq x y z
N MET A 1 -16.11 34.60 -19.91
CA MET A 1 -15.41 34.27 -18.65
C MET A 1 -16.17 33.12 -17.99
N PRO A 2 -15.73 31.86 -18.10
CA PRO A 2 -16.36 30.79 -17.34
C PRO A 2 -15.80 30.78 -15.92
N ASN A 3 -16.72 30.79 -14.96
CA ASN A 3 -16.48 30.82 -13.53
C ASN A 3 -15.88 29.46 -13.11
N SER A 4 -14.60 29.42 -12.75
CA SER A 4 -13.94 28.20 -12.26
C SER A 4 -14.50 27.86 -10.88
N GLY A 5 -15.49 26.97 -10.82
CA GLY A 5 -16.00 26.42 -9.57
C GLY A 5 -14.86 25.76 -8.81
N LYS A 6 -14.43 26.38 -7.72
CA LYS A 6 -13.47 25.76 -6.78
C LYS A 6 -14.19 24.57 -6.15
N GLU A 7 -13.74 23.35 -6.44
CA GLU A 7 -14.20 22.17 -5.73
C GLU A 7 -13.95 22.38 -4.23
N SER A 8 -15.03 22.42 -3.44
CA SER A 8 -14.94 22.54 -1.99
C SER A 8 -14.32 21.26 -1.44
N PHE A 9 -13.19 21.37 -0.75
CA PHE A 9 -12.59 20.25 -0.04
C PHE A 9 -13.53 19.80 1.08
N ILE A 10 -14.21 18.67 0.86
CA ILE A 10 -15.00 18.01 1.89
C ILE A 10 -14.04 17.04 2.58
N PRO A 11 -13.71 17.24 3.88
CA PRO A 11 -12.85 16.31 4.58
C PRO A 11 -13.52 14.92 4.63
N PRO A 12 -12.77 13.84 4.41
CA PRO A 12 -13.33 12.48 4.29
C PRO A 12 -13.88 11.90 5.61
N PHE A 13 -13.84 12.67 6.70
CA PHE A 13 -14.30 12.25 8.00
C PHE A 13 -15.33 13.26 8.52
N THR A 14 -16.61 13.03 8.20
CA THR A 14 -17.73 13.67 8.91
C THR A 14 -18.18 12.74 10.03
N ASN A 15 -18.41 13.35 11.20
CA ASN A 15 -19.04 12.82 12.42
C ASN A 15 -18.98 11.27 12.63
N PRO A 16 -18.23 10.76 13.64
CA PRO A 16 -18.08 9.31 13.89
C PRO A 16 -19.39 8.55 14.19
N LEU A 17 -20.52 9.24 14.34
CA LEU A 17 -21.85 8.67 14.52
C LEU A 17 -22.65 8.50 13.21
N GLU A 18 -22.17 9.05 12.09
CA GLU A 18 -22.80 8.88 10.79
C GLU A 18 -22.30 7.58 10.12
N THR A 19 -23.24 6.80 9.56
CA THR A 19 -22.90 5.67 8.70
C THR A 19 -22.16 6.17 7.46
N TYR A 20 -20.88 5.81 7.35
CA TYR A 20 -20.05 6.15 6.20
C TYR A 20 -20.66 5.52 4.93
N PRO A 21 -21.04 6.32 3.90
CA PRO A 21 -21.72 5.81 2.71
C PRO A 21 -20.83 4.96 1.79
N GLY A 22 -19.55 4.78 2.13
CA GLY A 22 -18.57 4.08 1.32
C GLY A 22 -17.95 4.98 0.25
N LEU A 23 -17.18 4.37 -0.65
CA LEU A 23 -16.60 5.05 -1.80
C LEU A 23 -17.67 5.29 -2.87
N THR A 24 -17.75 6.51 -3.39
CA THR A 24 -18.61 6.82 -4.54
C THR A 24 -17.97 6.37 -5.86
N ILE A 25 -18.73 6.34 -6.94
CA ILE A 25 -18.20 6.06 -8.29
C ILE A 25 -17.12 7.09 -8.68
N ASN A 26 -17.28 8.35 -8.29
CA ASN A 26 -16.28 9.39 -8.55
C ASN A 26 -14.99 9.15 -7.78
N ASP A 27 -15.10 8.67 -6.53
CA ASP A 27 -13.93 8.28 -5.74
C ASP A 27 -13.22 7.10 -6.38
N LEU A 28 -13.95 6.08 -6.84
CA LEU A 28 -13.37 4.94 -7.56
C LEU A 28 -12.64 5.40 -8.82
N ASN A 29 -13.26 6.24 -9.64
CA ASN A 29 -12.63 6.76 -10.86
C ASN A 29 -11.38 7.60 -10.55
N ARG A 30 -11.36 8.29 -9.41
CA ARG A 30 -10.22 9.09 -8.97
C ARG A 30 -9.07 8.22 -8.45
N TYR A 31 -9.36 7.16 -7.69
CA TYR A 31 -8.34 6.39 -6.98
C TYR A 31 -7.89 5.11 -7.69
N LEU A 32 -8.75 4.45 -8.46
CA LEU A 32 -8.38 3.23 -9.20
C LEU A 32 -7.14 3.42 -10.08
N PRO A 33 -6.97 4.53 -10.82
CA PRO A 33 -5.75 4.76 -11.60
C PRO A 33 -4.47 4.90 -10.77
N ALA A 34 -4.59 5.19 -9.47
CA ALA A 34 -3.46 5.34 -8.56
C ALA A 34 -3.00 4.01 -7.94
N ILE A 35 -3.78 2.93 -8.09
CA ILE A 35 -3.44 1.60 -7.58
C ILE A 35 -2.57 0.90 -8.62
N GLN A 36 -1.27 0.87 -8.37
CA GLN A 36 -0.28 0.13 -9.17
C GLN A 36 -0.02 -1.24 -8.51
N THR A 37 0.22 -2.28 -9.29
CA THR A 37 0.63 -3.60 -8.76
C THR A 37 2.15 -3.72 -8.78
N VAL A 38 2.67 -4.87 -8.31
CA VAL A 38 4.11 -5.19 -8.37
C VAL A 38 4.66 -5.11 -9.80
N ASP A 39 3.86 -5.49 -10.81
CA ASP A 39 4.27 -5.51 -12.21
C ASP A 39 4.49 -4.09 -12.78
N ASP A 40 3.89 -3.08 -12.15
CA ASP A 40 4.01 -1.66 -12.54
C ASP A 40 5.23 -0.97 -11.86
N ILE A 41 5.93 -1.69 -10.96
CA ILE A 41 7.14 -1.20 -10.31
C ILE A 41 8.32 -1.40 -11.27
N SER A 42 8.60 -0.39 -12.08
CA SER A 42 9.90 -0.26 -12.77
C SER A 42 10.61 0.98 -12.24
N ILE A 43 11.50 0.79 -11.27
CA ILE A 43 12.28 1.86 -10.67
C ILE A 43 13.76 1.59 -10.91
N THR A 44 14.47 2.58 -11.45
CA THR A 44 15.92 2.55 -11.59
C THR A 44 16.51 3.67 -10.75
N SER A 45 17.80 3.59 -10.38
CA SER A 45 18.46 4.64 -9.60
C SER A 45 18.34 6.04 -10.21
N ASP A 46 18.24 6.12 -11.53
CA ASP A 46 18.09 7.38 -12.28
C ASP A 46 16.63 7.83 -12.47
N GLN A 47 15.65 6.98 -12.13
CA GLN A 47 14.22 7.20 -12.36
C GLN A 47 13.39 6.75 -11.15
N MET A 48 13.63 7.40 -10.01
CA MET A 48 12.80 7.24 -8.81
C MET A 48 11.45 7.94 -9.03
N LYS A 49 10.35 7.24 -8.72
CA LYS A 49 8.99 7.78 -8.75
C LYS A 49 8.28 7.54 -7.43
N GLU A 50 7.42 8.48 -7.04
CA GLU A 50 6.46 8.28 -5.96
C GLU A 50 5.28 7.44 -6.46
N GLY A 51 4.65 6.66 -5.56
CA GLY A 51 3.49 5.85 -5.91
C GLY A 51 2.95 5.02 -4.76
N LEU A 52 1.73 4.54 -4.92
CA LEU A 52 1.10 3.55 -4.06
C LEU A 52 1.07 2.22 -4.80
N PHE A 53 1.73 1.21 -4.22
CA PHE A 53 1.89 -0.09 -4.84
C PHE A 53 1.23 -1.17 -3.98
N LEU A 54 0.42 -2.00 -4.61
CA LEU A 54 -0.16 -3.19 -4.02
C LEU A 54 0.72 -4.40 -4.35
N SER A 55 1.47 -4.86 -3.36
CA SER A 55 2.39 -5.99 -3.48
C SER A 55 2.58 -6.65 -2.11
N THR A 56 3.08 -7.90 -2.10
CA THR A 56 3.77 -8.39 -0.90
C THR A 56 5.03 -7.54 -0.69
N CYS A 57 5.45 -7.36 0.56
CA CYS A 57 6.59 -6.49 0.82
C CYS A 57 7.90 -7.06 0.25
N LEU A 58 8.07 -8.38 0.23
CA LEU A 58 9.28 -9.01 -0.33
C LEU A 58 9.35 -8.78 -1.84
N ASP A 59 8.27 -9.04 -2.57
CA ASP A 59 8.25 -8.88 -4.02
C ASP A 59 8.40 -7.40 -4.42
N GLY A 60 7.80 -6.50 -3.64
CA GLY A 60 7.88 -5.06 -3.90
C GLY A 60 9.28 -4.49 -3.66
N MET A 61 9.98 -4.94 -2.61
CA MET A 61 11.35 -4.49 -2.33
C MET A 61 12.35 -5.01 -3.38
N GLN A 62 12.14 -6.22 -3.93
CA GLN A 62 12.98 -6.75 -5.00
C GLN A 62 12.96 -5.92 -6.30
N GLN A 63 11.92 -5.12 -6.51
CA GLN A 63 11.82 -4.23 -7.68
C GLN A 63 12.54 -2.88 -7.46
N LEU A 64 13.04 -2.61 -6.26
CA LEU A 64 13.77 -1.38 -5.95
C LEU A 64 15.27 -1.57 -6.21
N PRO A 65 15.98 -0.53 -6.69
CA PRO A 65 17.43 -0.62 -6.89
C PRO A 65 18.18 -0.85 -5.57
N ASP A 66 19.29 -1.58 -5.63
CA ASP A 66 20.18 -1.77 -4.48
C ASP A 66 20.62 -0.42 -3.88
N ARG A 67 20.68 -0.36 -2.55
CA ARG A 67 21.15 0.81 -1.78
C ARG A 67 20.40 2.11 -2.12
N SER A 68 19.11 2.01 -2.44
CA SER A 68 18.24 3.15 -2.76
C SER A 68 17.36 3.64 -1.60
N ILE A 69 17.37 2.94 -0.46
CA ILE A 69 16.49 3.21 0.68
C ILE A 69 17.31 3.69 1.88
N ASP A 70 17.01 4.88 2.39
CA ASP A 70 17.60 5.43 3.62
C ASP A 70 16.73 5.17 4.86
N LEU A 71 15.40 5.14 4.71
CA LEU A 71 14.44 5.04 5.81
C LEU A 71 13.25 4.18 5.42
N ILE A 72 12.97 3.18 6.25
CA ILE A 72 11.76 2.35 6.17
C ILE A 72 10.88 2.65 7.38
N ILE A 73 9.62 3.04 7.12
CA ILE A 73 8.60 3.19 8.15
C ILE A 73 7.58 2.08 7.92
N THR A 74 7.47 1.16 8.87
CA THR A 74 6.58 0.00 8.76
C THR A 74 5.83 -0.24 10.06
N LYS A 75 4.70 -0.95 9.94
CA LYS A 75 4.01 -1.59 11.05
C LYS A 75 3.71 -3.03 10.63
N PRO A 76 4.64 -3.98 10.86
CA PRO A 76 4.46 -5.36 10.45
C PRO A 76 3.15 -5.94 11.04
N PRO A 77 2.41 -6.75 10.28
CA PRO A 77 1.19 -7.38 10.75
C PRO A 77 1.51 -8.38 11.87
N LYS A 78 0.62 -8.49 12.86
CA LYS A 78 0.75 -9.52 13.92
C LYS A 78 0.52 -10.93 13.39
N ASP A 79 -0.36 -11.03 12.40
CA ASP A 79 -0.71 -12.27 11.70
C ASP A 79 -0.54 -12.01 10.20
N PRO A 80 0.61 -12.38 9.59
CA PRO A 80 0.84 -12.23 8.17
C PRO A 80 0.00 -13.25 7.39
N TRP A 81 -0.93 -12.78 6.57
CA TRP A 81 -1.69 -13.63 5.66
C TRP A 81 -1.09 -13.55 4.25
N SER A 82 -0.90 -14.71 3.60
CA SER A 82 -0.41 -14.81 2.23
C SER A 82 -1.46 -14.37 1.20
N GLU A 83 -2.74 -14.66 1.45
CA GLU A 83 -3.84 -14.36 0.52
C GLU A 83 -5.08 -13.85 1.27
N ILE A 84 -5.92 -13.08 0.57
CA ILE A 84 -7.20 -12.56 1.10
C ILE A 84 -8.13 -13.70 1.57
N ASN A 85 -7.99 -14.89 0.97
CA ASN A 85 -8.80 -16.07 1.30
C ASN A 85 -8.17 -16.96 2.38
N ASP A 86 -6.97 -16.64 2.87
CA ASP A 86 -6.19 -17.48 3.79
C ASP A 86 -6.51 -17.21 5.27
N GLN A 87 -7.77 -16.86 5.56
CA GLN A 87 -8.24 -16.45 6.89
C GLN A 87 -8.13 -17.53 7.99
N GLY A 88 -7.69 -18.75 7.64
CA GLY A 88 -7.72 -19.92 8.52
C GLY A 88 -6.38 -20.34 9.15
N SER A 89 -5.24 -20.06 8.51
CA SER A 89 -3.95 -20.60 8.98
C SER A 89 -3.18 -19.55 9.78
N ARG A 90 -3.31 -19.59 11.11
CA ARG A 90 -2.43 -18.80 11.99
C ARG A 90 -1.02 -19.37 11.88
N MET A 91 -0.07 -18.53 11.50
CA MET A 91 1.35 -18.88 11.60
C MET A 91 1.69 -19.25 13.05
N THR A 92 2.50 -20.29 13.20
CA THR A 92 3.22 -20.56 14.45
C THR A 92 4.25 -19.45 14.72
N LEU A 93 4.69 -19.32 15.97
CA LEU A 93 5.73 -18.35 16.34
C LEU A 93 7.03 -18.54 15.54
N GLN A 94 7.39 -19.79 15.23
CA GLN A 94 8.59 -20.10 14.45
C GLN A 94 8.45 -19.64 12.99
N GLU A 95 7.29 -19.89 12.36
CA GLU A 95 7.01 -19.43 11.00
C GLU A 95 7.01 -17.91 10.91
N TYR A 96 6.43 -17.24 11.91
CA TYR A 96 6.48 -15.78 12.01
C TYR A 96 7.92 -15.26 12.12
N TYR A 97 8.74 -15.91 12.95
CA TYR A 97 10.16 -15.55 13.09
C TYR A 97 10.91 -15.69 11.76
N GLN A 98 10.73 -16.81 11.07
CA GLN A 98 11.36 -17.05 9.76
C GLN A 98 10.88 -16.06 8.68
N TRP A 99 9.59 -15.69 8.71
CA TRP A 99 9.05 -14.65 7.84
C TRP A 99 9.69 -13.28 8.13
N ASN A 100 9.87 -12.94 9.40
CA ASN A 100 10.47 -11.68 9.82
C ASN A 100 11.94 -11.58 9.40
N GLU A 101 12.73 -12.65 9.55
CA GLU A 101 14.13 -12.69 9.11
C GLU A 101 14.27 -12.44 7.60
N LYS A 102 13.41 -13.06 6.77
CA LYS A 102 13.40 -12.79 5.32
C LYS A 102 13.11 -11.32 5.01
N TRP A 103 12.31 -10.67 5.85
CA TRP A 103 11.99 -9.26 5.70
C TRP A 103 13.18 -8.37 6.03
N LEU A 104 13.90 -8.70 7.11
CA LEU A 104 15.11 -8.00 7.54
C LEU A 104 16.27 -8.19 6.57
N ASP A 105 16.38 -9.34 5.91
CA ASP A 105 17.41 -9.60 4.90
C ASP A 105 17.24 -8.74 3.64
N GLN A 106 16.04 -8.23 3.37
CA GLN A 106 15.72 -7.41 2.19
C GLN A 106 15.69 -5.90 2.49
N SER A 107 15.76 -5.51 3.77
CA SER A 107 15.76 -4.11 4.24
C SER A 107 17.16 -3.58 4.46
#